data_AF-W9VFE0-F1
#
_entry.id   AF-W9VFE0-F1
#
_cell.length_a   1.000
_cell.length_b   1.000
_cell.length_c   1.000
_cell.angle_alpha   90.00
_cell.angle_beta   90.00
_cell.angle_gamma   90.00
#
_symmetry.space_group_name_H-M   'P 1'
#
loop_
_entity.id
_entity.type
_entity.pdbx_description
1 polymer ?
#
loop_
_entity_poly.entity_id
_entity_poly.type
_entity_poly.pdbx_seq_one_letter_code
_entity_poly.pdbx_strand_id
1 'polypeptide(L)'
;MNEHYQPQAIEPNAQQYWEDNQSFKAVDDTSREKFYCLSMFPYPSGRLHMGHVRNYTIGDVVSRYQRMQGKNVLQPMGWDAFGLPAENAAINNKVAPAKWTYENIDYMRNQLKQMGFGYDWSRELATCHPEYYRWEQWFFTRLLKKGLVYKRESEVNWDPVDQTVLANEQVIDGRGWRSGALVERKKIPQWFLKITDYADQLLDDLDKLEHWPEQVKTMQRNWIGRSKGAEVSFKVDNYGDLQVFTTRPDTLMGVTYLAVAAQHPLALKAAETSAEIAAFIDDCKNVKVAEATWLPWKRKASI
;
A
#
# COMPACT_ATOMS: atom_id res chain seq x y z
N MET A 1 -1.14 -30.94 40.08
CA MET A 1 -0.24 -29.98 39.43
C MET A 1 1.09 -30.69 39.27
N ASN A 2 1.63 -30.79 38.05
CA ASN A 2 2.91 -31.47 37.82
C ASN A 2 4.05 -30.57 38.33
N GLU A 3 5.15 -31.15 38.82
CA GLU A 3 6.25 -30.38 39.44
C GLU A 3 7.03 -29.55 38.41
N HIS A 4 7.04 -30.00 37.16
CA HIS A 4 7.68 -29.30 36.04
C HIS A 4 6.65 -28.76 35.05
N TYR A 5 6.87 -27.53 34.58
CA TYR A 5 6.09 -26.94 33.50
C TYR A 5 6.34 -27.69 32.19
N GLN A 6 5.26 -28.20 31.57
CA GLN A 6 5.29 -28.97 30.33
C GLN A 6 4.34 -28.34 29.29
N PRO A 7 4.85 -27.40 28.46
CA PRO A 7 4.03 -26.69 27.47
C PRO A 7 3.28 -27.64 26.53
N GLN A 8 3.93 -28.71 26.08
CA GLN A 8 3.35 -29.67 25.14
C GLN A 8 2.11 -30.39 25.68
N ALA A 9 1.97 -30.47 27.01
CA ALA A 9 0.79 -31.04 27.66
C ALA A 9 -0.26 -29.98 28.03
N ILE A 10 0.13 -28.72 28.18
CA ILE A 10 -0.76 -27.64 28.68
C ILE A 10 -1.37 -26.85 27.52
N GLU A 11 -0.57 -26.45 26.54
CA GLU A 11 -0.99 -25.57 25.45
C GLU A 11 -2.12 -26.17 24.61
N PRO A 12 -2.04 -27.43 24.13
CA PRO A 12 -3.14 -28.02 23.35
C PRO A 12 -4.44 -28.13 24.15
N ASN A 13 -4.34 -28.47 25.44
CA ASN A 13 -5.51 -28.58 26.32
C ASN A 13 -6.19 -27.23 26.54
N ALA A 14 -5.42 -26.16 26.77
CA ALA A 14 -5.95 -24.81 26.92
C ALA A 14 -6.58 -24.29 25.61
N GLN A 15 -5.91 -24.54 24.48
CA GLN A 15 -6.42 -24.18 23.15
C GLN A 15 -7.73 -24.89 22.83
N GLN A 16 -7.81 -26.21 23.09
CA GLN A 16 -9.01 -27.00 22.89
C GLN A 16 -10.16 -26.49 23.76
N TYR A 17 -9.88 -26.21 25.04
CA TYR A 17 -10.88 -25.61 25.93
C TYR A 17 -11.44 -24.29 25.37
N TRP A 18 -10.59 -23.42 24.84
CA TRP A 18 -11.06 -22.15 24.28
C TRP A 18 -11.90 -22.33 23.02
N GLU A 19 -11.55 -23.28 22.14
CA GLU A 19 -12.30 -23.60 20.94
C GLU A 19 -13.69 -24.19 21.30
N ASP A 20 -13.72 -25.20 22.17
CA ASP A 20 -14.95 -25.89 22.60
C ASP A 20 -15.94 -24.93 23.26
N ASN A 21 -15.42 -23.98 24.03
CA ASN A 21 -16.24 -22.98 24.74
C ASN A 21 -16.44 -21.69 23.92
N GLN A 22 -15.97 -21.63 22.68
CA GLN A 22 -16.01 -20.44 21.83
C GLN A 22 -15.51 -19.18 22.56
N SER A 23 -14.47 -19.32 23.39
CA SER A 23 -14.08 -18.33 24.41
C SER A 23 -13.77 -16.95 23.85
N PHE A 24 -13.34 -16.87 22.58
CA PHE A 24 -12.95 -15.61 21.92
C PHE A 24 -13.97 -15.10 20.91
N LYS A 25 -15.09 -15.80 20.70
CA LYS A 25 -16.14 -15.35 19.81
C LYS A 25 -16.69 -14.00 20.28
N ALA A 26 -16.79 -13.04 19.37
CA ALA A 26 -17.42 -11.77 19.65
C ALA A 26 -18.94 -11.92 19.49
N VAL A 27 -19.68 -11.48 20.50
CA VAL A 27 -21.14 -11.49 20.51
C VAL A 27 -21.66 -10.08 20.31
N ASP A 28 -22.83 -9.91 19.69
CA ASP A 28 -23.45 -8.58 19.58
C ASP A 28 -24.19 -8.26 20.89
N ASP A 29 -23.42 -7.97 21.93
CA ASP A 29 -23.90 -7.59 23.26
C ASP A 29 -23.74 -6.09 23.48
N THR A 30 -24.86 -5.37 23.48
CA THR A 30 -24.90 -3.91 23.67
C THR A 30 -24.80 -3.48 25.13
N SER A 31 -24.85 -4.42 26.09
CA SER A 31 -24.69 -4.11 27.52
C SER A 31 -23.23 -3.89 27.93
N ARG A 32 -22.29 -4.34 27.08
CA ARG A 32 -20.84 -4.24 27.32
C ARG A 32 -20.22 -3.21 26.40
N GLU A 33 -19.18 -2.53 26.88
CA GLU A 33 -18.38 -1.65 26.05
C GLU A 33 -17.69 -2.47 24.93
N LYS A 34 -17.90 -2.10 23.67
CA LYS A 34 -17.25 -2.75 22.53
C LYS A 34 -15.77 -2.39 22.43
N PHE A 35 -14.95 -3.34 22.00
CA PHE A 35 -13.55 -3.08 21.65
C PHE A 35 -13.17 -3.89 20.40
N TYR A 36 -12.66 -3.22 19.36
CA TYR A 36 -12.17 -3.90 18.16
C TYR A 36 -10.64 -3.77 18.11
N CYS A 37 -9.95 -4.88 18.31
CA CYS A 37 -8.50 -4.98 18.11
C CYS A 37 -8.21 -5.64 16.75
N LEU A 38 -7.43 -4.97 15.91
CA LEU A 38 -7.08 -5.49 14.59
C LEU A 38 -5.56 -5.39 14.38
N SER A 39 -4.94 -6.53 14.10
CA SER A 39 -3.61 -6.58 13.48
C SER A 39 -3.79 -6.65 11.96
N MET A 40 -2.89 -6.03 11.20
CA MET A 40 -2.88 -6.20 9.73
C MET A 40 -2.77 -7.70 9.40
N PHE A 41 -3.74 -8.21 8.65
CA PHE A 41 -3.83 -9.63 8.25
C PHE A 41 -2.71 -10.04 7.27
N PRO A 42 -2.27 -11.31 7.27
CA PRO A 42 -1.13 -11.75 6.48
C PRO A 42 -1.48 -12.03 5.02
N TYR A 43 -0.46 -11.87 4.16
CA TYR A 43 -0.42 -12.56 2.87
C TYR A 43 -0.15 -14.07 3.10
N PRO A 44 -0.91 -14.99 2.50
CA PRO A 44 -0.69 -16.43 2.60
C PRO A 44 0.44 -16.90 1.68
N SER A 45 1.62 -16.31 1.82
CA SER A 45 2.77 -16.53 0.94
C SER A 45 3.62 -17.76 1.32
N GLY A 46 3.25 -18.49 2.37
CA GLY A 46 3.96 -19.68 2.84
C GLY A 46 3.73 -19.95 4.32
N ARG A 47 4.73 -19.67 5.15
CA ARG A 47 4.69 -19.90 6.60
C ARG A 47 4.80 -18.60 7.38
N LEU A 48 4.34 -18.62 8.63
CA LEU A 48 4.59 -17.50 9.54
C LEU A 48 6.10 -17.31 9.78
N HIS A 49 6.50 -16.06 10.00
CA HIS A 49 7.85 -15.65 10.34
C HIS A 49 7.81 -14.81 11.62
N MET A 50 8.94 -14.51 12.25
CA MET A 50 8.96 -13.80 13.54
C MET A 50 8.29 -12.43 13.53
N GLY A 51 8.27 -11.73 12.39
CA GLY A 51 7.47 -10.51 12.21
C GLY A 51 5.96 -10.73 12.47
N HIS A 52 5.39 -11.84 11.97
CA HIS A 52 4.01 -12.22 12.22
C HIS A 52 3.77 -12.51 13.70
N VAL A 53 4.65 -13.31 14.32
CA VAL A 53 4.55 -13.63 15.75
C VAL A 53 4.54 -12.36 16.58
N ARG A 54 5.49 -11.45 16.34
CA ARG A 54 5.55 -10.15 17.04
C ARG A 54 4.26 -9.34 16.86
N ASN A 55 3.78 -9.19 15.62
CA ASN A 55 2.61 -8.38 15.31
C ASN A 55 1.33 -8.92 15.99
N TYR A 56 1.14 -10.23 15.93
CA TYR A 56 -0.07 -10.89 16.42
C TYR A 56 -0.06 -11.10 17.93
N THR A 57 1.09 -11.36 18.54
CA THR A 57 1.20 -11.40 20.01
C THR A 57 0.84 -10.06 20.63
N ILE A 58 1.26 -8.93 20.03
CA ILE A 58 0.89 -7.59 20.54
C ILE A 58 -0.63 -7.39 20.51
N GLY A 59 -1.29 -7.73 19.39
CA GLY A 59 -2.75 -7.66 19.27
C GLY A 59 -3.47 -8.57 20.27
N ASP A 60 -2.95 -9.79 20.47
CA ASP A 60 -3.54 -10.76 21.40
C ASP A 60 -3.42 -10.32 22.87
N VAL A 61 -2.27 -9.78 23.28
CA VAL A 61 -2.07 -9.23 24.63
C VAL A 61 -3.06 -8.09 24.89
N VAL A 62 -3.21 -7.15 23.97
CA VAL A 62 -4.16 -6.03 24.10
C VAL A 62 -5.59 -6.54 24.21
N SER A 63 -5.98 -7.48 23.36
CA SER A 63 -7.35 -8.01 23.34
C SER A 63 -7.70 -8.80 24.59
N ARG A 64 -6.79 -9.66 25.07
CA ARG A 64 -6.97 -10.39 26.33
C ARG A 64 -7.06 -9.44 27.51
N TYR A 65 -6.20 -8.42 27.56
CA TYR A 65 -6.28 -7.36 28.58
C TYR A 65 -7.65 -6.67 28.56
N GLN A 66 -8.13 -6.20 27.41
CA GLN A 66 -9.42 -5.51 27.29
C GLN A 66 -10.60 -6.43 27.65
N ARG A 67 -10.54 -7.71 27.29
CA ARG A 67 -11.54 -8.70 27.67
C ARG A 67 -11.59 -8.90 29.19
N MET A 68 -10.43 -8.92 29.85
CA MET A 68 -10.34 -8.98 31.32
C MET A 68 -10.84 -7.70 32.00
N GLN A 69 -10.86 -6.55 31.31
CA GLN A 69 -11.54 -5.33 31.77
C GLN A 69 -13.06 -5.37 31.57
N GLY A 70 -13.64 -6.50 31.12
CA GLY A 70 -15.08 -6.68 30.91
C GLY A 70 -15.59 -6.26 29.53
N LYS A 71 -14.74 -5.70 28.66
CA LYS A 71 -15.15 -5.26 27.32
C LYS A 71 -15.53 -6.42 26.42
N ASN A 72 -16.44 -6.17 25.49
CA ASN A 72 -16.81 -7.10 24.43
C ASN A 72 -15.83 -6.94 23.26
N VAL A 73 -14.84 -7.84 23.22
CA VAL A 73 -13.68 -7.73 22.33
C VAL A 73 -13.89 -8.54 21.06
N LEU A 74 -13.77 -7.88 19.90
CA LEU A 74 -13.57 -8.49 18.59
C LEU A 74 -12.10 -8.41 18.20
N GLN A 75 -11.46 -9.58 18.06
CA GLN A 75 -10.15 -9.76 17.46
C GLN A 75 -10.30 -10.75 16.30
N PRO A 76 -10.45 -10.28 15.05
CA PRO A 76 -10.62 -11.16 13.89
C PRO A 76 -9.26 -11.48 13.24
N MET A 77 -9.28 -12.45 12.34
CA MET A 77 -8.18 -12.77 11.44
C MET A 77 -8.72 -13.11 10.05
N GLY A 78 -7.92 -12.93 9.02
CA GLY A 78 -8.24 -13.32 7.65
C GLY A 78 -6.98 -13.41 6.81
N TRP A 79 -7.14 -13.45 5.50
CA TRP A 79 -6.03 -13.69 4.56
C TRP A 79 -6.10 -12.71 3.39
N ASP A 80 -5.04 -11.94 3.20
CA ASP A 80 -4.86 -11.10 2.02
C ASP A 80 -4.32 -11.95 0.87
N ALA A 81 -5.24 -12.60 0.17
CA ALA A 81 -4.99 -13.80 -0.62
C ALA A 81 -4.90 -13.56 -2.14
N PHE A 82 -4.86 -12.30 -2.59
CA PHE A 82 -4.66 -11.93 -3.98
C PHE A 82 -3.28 -11.31 -4.24
N GLY A 83 -2.98 -11.15 -5.53
CA GLY A 83 -1.85 -10.38 -6.01
C GLY A 83 -0.57 -11.18 -6.15
N LEU A 84 0.49 -10.44 -6.50
CA LEU A 84 1.78 -10.99 -6.89
C LEU A 84 2.41 -11.98 -5.89
N PRO A 85 2.20 -11.91 -4.54
CA PRO A 85 3.02 -12.78 -3.66
C PRO A 85 2.55 -14.23 -3.74
N ALA A 86 1.23 -14.41 -3.78
CA ALA A 86 0.62 -15.73 -3.97
C ALA A 86 0.90 -16.25 -5.39
N GLU A 87 0.79 -15.38 -6.41
CA GLU A 87 1.04 -15.75 -7.81
C GLU A 87 2.50 -16.15 -8.06
N ASN A 88 3.47 -15.33 -7.66
CA ASN A 88 4.89 -15.62 -7.88
C ASN A 88 5.33 -16.87 -7.10
N ALA A 89 4.85 -17.05 -5.88
CA ALA A 89 5.16 -18.25 -5.10
C ALA A 89 4.57 -19.51 -5.76
N ALA A 90 3.37 -19.44 -6.30
CA ALA A 90 2.74 -20.55 -7.02
C ALA A 90 3.47 -20.89 -8.33
N ILE A 91 3.88 -19.87 -9.09
CA ILE A 91 4.69 -20.02 -10.32
C ILE A 91 6.02 -20.71 -10.01
N ASN A 92 6.74 -20.23 -8.99
CA ASN A 92 8.04 -20.80 -8.58
C ASN A 92 7.93 -22.27 -8.16
N ASN A 93 6.81 -22.65 -7.55
CA ASN A 93 6.54 -24.02 -7.12
C ASN A 93 5.78 -24.86 -8.16
N LYS A 94 5.50 -24.31 -9.35
CA LYS A 94 4.79 -24.98 -10.46
C LYS A 94 3.42 -25.54 -10.04
N VAL A 95 2.68 -24.78 -9.24
CA VAL A 95 1.34 -25.13 -8.76
C VAL A 95 0.34 -24.04 -9.12
N ALA A 96 -0.95 -24.38 -9.14
CA ALA A 96 -2.00 -23.39 -9.33
C ALA A 96 -2.04 -22.40 -8.16
N PRO A 97 -2.12 -21.07 -8.40
CA PRO A 97 -2.17 -20.06 -7.33
C PRO A 97 -3.25 -20.29 -6.29
N ALA A 98 -4.44 -20.72 -6.71
CA ALA A 98 -5.53 -21.04 -5.80
C ALA A 98 -5.16 -22.17 -4.83
N LYS A 99 -4.63 -23.30 -5.36
CA LYS A 99 -4.23 -24.45 -4.53
C LYS A 99 -3.15 -24.05 -3.52
N TRP A 100 -2.12 -23.35 -3.99
CA TRP A 100 -1.02 -22.85 -3.15
C TRP A 100 -1.52 -21.94 -2.02
N THR A 101 -2.42 -21.01 -2.38
CA THR A 101 -3.01 -20.06 -1.43
C THR A 101 -3.79 -20.78 -0.34
N TYR A 102 -4.66 -21.74 -0.69
CA TYR A 102 -5.45 -22.47 0.30
C TYR A 102 -4.59 -23.35 1.22
N GLU A 103 -3.60 -24.05 0.67
CA GLU A 103 -2.68 -24.86 1.47
C GLU A 103 -1.88 -24.00 2.47
N ASN A 104 -1.45 -22.81 2.06
CA ASN A 104 -0.76 -21.88 2.96
C ASN A 104 -1.70 -21.27 4.01
N ILE A 105 -2.93 -20.92 3.62
CA ILE A 105 -3.96 -20.47 4.56
C ILE A 105 -4.16 -21.52 5.67
N ASP A 106 -4.37 -22.78 5.30
CA ASP A 106 -4.59 -23.86 6.26
C ASP A 106 -3.38 -24.07 7.18
N TYR A 107 -2.17 -24.06 6.59
CA TYR A 107 -0.94 -24.20 7.35
C TYR A 107 -0.74 -23.05 8.34
N MET A 108 -0.87 -21.80 7.89
CA MET A 108 -0.71 -20.62 8.73
C MET A 108 -1.80 -20.53 9.78
N ARG A 109 -3.04 -20.92 9.47
CA ARG A 109 -4.15 -21.00 10.44
C ARG A 109 -3.76 -21.91 11.60
N ASN A 110 -3.22 -23.10 11.29
CA ASN A 110 -2.77 -24.04 12.30
C ASN A 110 -1.63 -23.46 13.14
N GLN A 111 -0.66 -22.77 12.54
CA GLN A 111 0.40 -22.10 13.31
C GLN A 111 -0.15 -21.00 14.24
N LEU A 112 -1.13 -20.20 13.77
CA LEU A 112 -1.78 -19.17 14.60
C LEU A 112 -2.55 -19.79 15.77
N LYS A 113 -3.29 -20.89 15.53
CA LYS A 113 -3.98 -21.65 16.58
C LYS A 113 -3.00 -22.26 17.59
N GLN A 114 -1.90 -22.83 17.12
CA GLN A 114 -0.85 -23.40 17.98
C GLN A 114 -0.16 -22.36 18.87
N MET A 115 -0.08 -21.10 18.44
CA MET A 115 0.41 -20.00 19.29
C MET A 115 -0.63 -19.52 20.31
N GLY A 116 -1.85 -20.05 20.27
CA GLY A 116 -2.91 -19.72 21.22
C GLY A 116 -3.49 -18.31 21.05
N PHE A 117 -3.39 -17.71 19.85
CA PHE A 117 -4.01 -16.41 19.60
C PHE A 117 -5.54 -16.53 19.63
N GLY A 118 -6.17 -15.67 20.44
CA GLY A 118 -7.60 -15.66 20.73
C GLY A 118 -8.42 -14.97 19.65
N TYR A 119 -8.35 -15.46 18.42
CA TYR A 119 -9.14 -14.94 17.31
C TYR A 119 -10.59 -15.45 17.32
N ASP A 120 -11.52 -14.61 16.86
CA ASP A 120 -12.86 -15.06 16.46
C ASP A 120 -12.81 -15.69 15.07
N TRP A 121 -12.48 -16.99 15.00
CA TRP A 121 -12.41 -17.75 13.76
C TRP A 121 -13.75 -17.87 13.02
N SER A 122 -14.89 -17.59 13.68
CA SER A 122 -16.19 -17.55 12.99
C SER A 122 -16.32 -16.38 12.01
N ARG A 123 -15.40 -15.42 12.08
CA ARG A 123 -15.31 -14.24 11.21
C ARG A 123 -14.11 -14.30 10.25
N GLU A 124 -13.52 -15.48 10.08
CA GLU A 124 -12.41 -15.68 9.14
C GLU A 124 -12.85 -15.37 7.71
N LEU A 125 -11.98 -14.69 6.96
CA LEU A 125 -12.17 -14.37 5.54
C LEU A 125 -10.90 -14.60 4.75
N ALA A 126 -11.04 -14.83 3.44
CA ALA A 126 -9.94 -14.77 2.48
C ALA A 126 -10.36 -13.85 1.33
N THR A 127 -9.52 -12.88 0.96
CA THR A 127 -9.89 -11.89 -0.07
C THR A 127 -10.08 -12.51 -1.46
N CYS A 128 -9.50 -13.68 -1.69
CA CYS A 128 -9.66 -14.45 -2.93
C CYS A 128 -10.99 -15.18 -3.07
N HIS A 129 -11.82 -15.24 -2.02
CA HIS A 129 -13.13 -15.88 -2.08
C HIS A 129 -14.17 -14.99 -2.80
N PRO A 130 -15.00 -15.54 -3.71
CA PRO A 130 -16.06 -14.79 -4.38
C PRO A 130 -17.05 -14.11 -3.43
N GLU A 131 -17.31 -14.72 -2.28
CA GLU A 131 -18.16 -14.18 -1.21
C GLU A 131 -17.61 -12.86 -0.65
N TYR A 132 -16.29 -12.65 -0.73
CA TYR A 132 -15.60 -11.43 -0.36
C TYR A 132 -15.51 -10.46 -1.55
N TYR A 133 -14.80 -10.81 -2.62
CA TYR A 133 -14.45 -9.84 -3.67
C TYR A 133 -15.65 -9.36 -4.50
N ARG A 134 -16.79 -10.06 -4.46
CA ARG A 134 -18.03 -9.55 -5.08
C ARG A 134 -18.41 -8.15 -4.56
N TRP A 135 -18.04 -7.82 -3.32
CA TRP A 135 -18.35 -6.54 -2.70
C TRP A 135 -17.43 -5.42 -3.19
N GLU A 136 -16.14 -5.68 -3.44
CA GLU A 136 -15.25 -4.69 -4.08
C GLU A 136 -15.61 -4.49 -5.55
N GLN A 137 -16.00 -5.54 -6.28
CA GLN A 137 -16.50 -5.41 -7.66
C GLN A 137 -17.77 -4.55 -7.69
N TRP A 138 -18.73 -4.85 -6.80
CA TRP A 138 -19.92 -4.04 -6.65
C TRP A 138 -19.56 -2.58 -6.29
N PHE A 139 -18.71 -2.35 -5.30
CA PHE A 139 -18.31 -1.02 -4.85
C PHE A 139 -17.61 -0.23 -5.96
N PHE A 140 -16.72 -0.86 -6.73
CA PHE A 140 -16.08 -0.28 -7.91
C PHE A 140 -17.11 0.20 -8.93
N THR A 141 -18.14 -0.61 -9.25
CA THR A 141 -19.20 -0.17 -10.17
C THR A 141 -20.03 0.99 -9.62
N ARG A 142 -20.18 1.10 -8.29
CA ARG A 142 -20.85 2.25 -7.64
C ARG A 142 -20.00 3.51 -7.77
N LEU A 143 -18.70 3.43 -7.54
CA LEU A 143 -17.77 4.55 -7.70
C LEU A 143 -17.67 5.00 -9.17
N LEU A 144 -17.66 4.05 -10.11
CA LEU A 144 -17.71 4.33 -11.54
C LEU A 144 -18.97 5.10 -11.93
N LYS A 145 -20.15 4.65 -11.48
CA LYS A 145 -21.42 5.36 -11.71
C LYS A 145 -21.45 6.77 -11.11
N LYS A 146 -20.67 7.02 -10.05
CA LYS A 146 -20.52 8.34 -9.43
C LYS A 146 -19.41 9.19 -10.04
N GLY A 147 -18.71 8.71 -11.08
CA GLY A 147 -17.61 9.43 -11.72
C GLY A 147 -16.34 9.53 -10.87
N LEU A 148 -16.21 8.69 -9.83
CA LEU A 148 -15.04 8.61 -8.94
C LEU A 148 -14.02 7.57 -9.42
N VAL A 149 -14.41 6.71 -10.38
CA VAL A 149 -13.50 5.86 -11.16
C VAL A 149 -13.50 6.36 -12.59
N TYR A 150 -12.34 6.42 -13.22
CA TYR A 150 -12.21 6.79 -14.63
C TYR A 150 -11.08 5.99 -15.29
N LYS A 151 -11.12 5.93 -16.63
CA LYS A 151 -10.07 5.32 -17.44
C LYS A 151 -9.31 6.41 -18.18
N ARG A 152 -7.98 6.38 -18.11
CA ARG A 152 -7.11 7.25 -18.92
C ARG A 152 -5.89 6.47 -19.39
N GLU A 153 -5.31 6.91 -20.50
CA GLU A 153 -3.94 6.49 -20.82
C GLU A 153 -3.00 7.09 -19.79
N SER A 154 -2.12 6.25 -19.26
CA SER A 154 -1.07 6.66 -18.34
C SER A 154 0.22 6.01 -18.77
N GLU A 155 1.32 6.74 -18.63
CA GLU A 155 2.61 6.09 -18.46
C GLU A 155 2.57 5.34 -17.13
N VAL A 156 2.92 4.06 -17.17
CA VAL A 156 3.00 3.21 -16.00
C VAL A 156 4.39 2.65 -15.85
N ASN A 157 4.72 2.32 -14.61
CA ASN A 157 5.85 1.47 -14.27
C ASN A 157 5.51 0.04 -14.70
N TRP A 158 6.24 -0.51 -15.66
CA TRP A 158 6.10 -1.89 -16.12
C TRP A 158 7.26 -2.73 -15.61
N ASP A 159 6.97 -3.81 -14.90
CA ASP A 159 7.97 -4.80 -14.54
C ASP A 159 8.10 -5.84 -15.67
N PRO A 160 9.24 -5.93 -16.38
CA PRO A 160 9.40 -6.87 -17.48
C PRO A 160 9.53 -8.32 -17.02
N VAL A 161 9.88 -8.57 -15.75
CA VAL A 161 10.00 -9.91 -15.17
C VAL A 161 8.64 -10.38 -14.67
N ASP A 162 7.95 -9.57 -13.87
CA ASP A 162 6.62 -9.89 -13.35
C ASP A 162 5.50 -9.70 -14.41
N GLN A 163 5.83 -9.11 -15.56
CA GLN A 163 4.91 -8.79 -16.67
C GLN A 163 3.63 -8.09 -16.20
N THR A 164 3.81 -7.08 -15.36
CA THR A 164 2.69 -6.38 -14.72
C THR A 164 2.98 -4.90 -14.53
N VAL A 165 1.91 -4.18 -14.27
CA VAL A 165 1.92 -2.76 -13.90
C VAL A 165 2.23 -2.64 -12.42
N LEU A 166 3.19 -1.78 -12.08
CA LEU A 166 3.52 -1.42 -10.70
C LEU A 166 2.97 -0.02 -10.37
N ALA A 167 2.40 0.15 -9.19
CA ALA A 167 2.13 1.47 -8.63
C ALA A 167 3.45 2.17 -8.27
N ASN A 168 3.45 3.48 -8.05
CA ASN A 168 4.69 4.21 -7.70
C ASN A 168 5.32 3.68 -6.41
N GLU A 169 4.50 3.26 -5.46
CA GLU A 169 4.90 2.73 -4.15
C GLU A 169 5.54 1.33 -4.26
N GLN A 170 5.39 0.67 -5.40
CA GLN A 170 5.94 -0.64 -5.70
C GLN A 170 7.26 -0.56 -6.49
N VAL A 171 7.78 0.66 -6.74
CA VAL A 171 9.07 0.90 -7.39
C VAL A 171 10.06 1.45 -6.38
N ILE A 172 11.09 0.68 -6.05
CA ILE A 172 12.13 1.04 -5.09
C ILE A 172 13.43 1.24 -5.87
N ASP A 173 13.99 2.46 -5.81
CA ASP A 173 15.21 2.84 -6.54
C ASP A 173 15.18 2.56 -8.06
N GLY A 174 13.99 2.72 -8.66
CA GLY A 174 13.74 2.46 -10.07
C GLY A 174 13.65 0.97 -10.44
N ARG A 175 13.51 0.09 -9.46
CA ARG A 175 13.36 -1.36 -9.63
C ARG A 175 12.04 -1.85 -9.05
N GLY A 176 11.51 -2.92 -9.62
CA GLY A 176 10.35 -3.60 -9.06
C GLY A 176 10.68 -4.08 -7.65
N TRP A 177 9.82 -3.79 -6.68
CA TRP A 177 10.06 -4.08 -5.26
C TRP A 177 10.31 -5.56 -4.93
N ARG A 178 9.98 -6.47 -5.85
CA ARG A 178 10.18 -7.92 -5.70
C ARG A 178 11.15 -8.51 -6.70
N SER A 179 10.90 -8.29 -7.98
CA SER A 179 11.75 -8.81 -9.05
C SER A 179 13.17 -8.23 -8.97
N GLY A 180 13.32 -7.02 -8.41
CA GLY A 180 14.53 -6.22 -8.51
C GLY A 180 14.86 -5.81 -9.95
N ALA A 181 13.98 -6.09 -10.92
CA ALA A 181 14.17 -5.78 -12.33
C ALA A 181 14.10 -4.27 -12.55
N LEU A 182 14.80 -3.77 -13.56
CA LEU A 182 14.65 -2.38 -13.97
C LEU A 182 13.25 -2.18 -14.55
N VAL A 183 12.54 -1.19 -14.02
CA VAL A 183 11.19 -0.86 -14.46
C VAL A 183 11.25 -0.11 -15.79
N GLU A 184 10.42 -0.54 -16.73
CA GLU A 184 10.22 0.13 -18.02
C GLU A 184 9.03 1.09 -17.96
N ARG A 185 8.99 2.09 -18.85
CA ARG A 185 7.81 2.94 -19.03
C ARG A 185 6.96 2.44 -20.18
N LYS A 186 5.68 2.16 -19.94
CA LYS A 186 4.71 1.83 -20.99
C LYS A 186 3.48 2.72 -20.91
N LYS A 187 2.95 3.13 -22.07
CA LYS A 187 1.65 3.80 -22.16
C LYS A 187 0.57 2.76 -22.32
N ILE A 188 -0.30 2.64 -21.33
CA ILE A 188 -1.43 1.72 -21.37
C ILE A 188 -2.67 2.37 -20.75
N PRO A 189 -3.88 2.05 -21.24
CA PRO A 189 -5.12 2.45 -20.59
C PRO A 189 -5.26 1.78 -19.21
N GLN A 190 -5.44 2.57 -18.15
CA GLN A 190 -5.58 2.09 -16.77
C GLN A 190 -6.81 2.68 -16.09
N TRP A 191 -7.33 1.97 -15.09
CA TRP A 191 -8.38 2.46 -14.20
C TRP A 191 -7.76 3.24 -13.03
N PHE A 192 -8.34 4.39 -12.71
CA PHE A 192 -7.91 5.25 -11.61
C PHE A 192 -9.08 5.57 -10.69
N LEU A 193 -8.79 5.66 -9.39
CA LEU A 193 -9.67 6.28 -8.41
C LEU A 193 -9.33 7.77 -8.29
N LYS A 194 -10.34 8.63 -8.24
CA LYS A 194 -10.18 10.07 -7.97
C LYS A 194 -9.89 10.34 -6.49
N ILE A 195 -8.84 9.73 -5.95
CA ILE A 195 -8.40 9.97 -4.57
C ILE A 195 -8.02 11.44 -4.35
N THR A 196 -7.58 12.13 -5.40
CA THR A 196 -7.27 13.57 -5.38
C THR A 196 -8.48 14.44 -5.04
N ASP A 197 -9.70 14.00 -5.37
CA ASP A 197 -10.94 14.72 -4.98
C ASP A 197 -11.13 14.71 -3.44
N TYR A 198 -10.42 13.84 -2.73
CA TYR A 198 -10.42 13.71 -1.26
C TYR A 198 -9.08 14.12 -0.62
N ALA A 199 -8.11 14.63 -1.39
CA ALA A 199 -6.75 14.90 -0.87
C ALA A 199 -6.75 15.92 0.29
N ASP A 200 -7.52 16.99 0.17
CA ASP A 200 -7.65 17.99 1.24
C ASP A 200 -8.27 17.39 2.51
N GLN A 201 -9.35 16.63 2.35
CA GLN A 201 -9.99 15.97 3.49
C GLN A 201 -9.05 14.96 4.16
N LEU A 202 -8.37 14.12 3.38
CA LEU A 202 -7.40 13.14 3.89
C LEU A 202 -6.27 13.82 4.68
N LEU A 203 -5.82 14.99 4.22
CA LEU A 203 -4.78 15.76 4.88
C LEU A 203 -5.27 16.43 6.16
N ASP A 204 -6.41 17.10 6.12
CA ASP A 204 -6.97 17.85 7.24
C ASP A 204 -7.45 16.89 8.35
N ASP A 205 -7.97 15.72 7.99
CA ASP A 205 -8.43 14.72 8.95
C ASP A 205 -7.27 14.06 9.73
N LEU A 206 -6.00 14.19 9.30
CA LEU A 206 -4.84 13.72 10.08
C LEU A 206 -4.74 14.41 11.43
N ASP A 207 -5.21 15.66 11.54
CA ASP A 207 -5.18 16.42 12.80
C ASP A 207 -6.20 15.90 13.82
N LYS A 208 -7.23 15.17 13.35
CA LYS A 208 -8.23 14.49 14.21
C LYS A 208 -7.72 13.16 14.77
N LEU A 209 -6.63 12.61 14.21
CA LEU A 209 -6.07 11.32 14.62
C LEU A 209 -5.11 11.49 15.82
N GLU A 210 -5.67 11.86 16.98
CA GLU A 210 -4.90 12.16 18.21
C GLU A 210 -4.07 10.97 18.71
N HIS A 211 -4.56 9.74 18.49
CA HIS A 211 -3.89 8.51 18.92
C HIS A 211 -2.95 7.90 17.87
N TRP A 212 -2.74 8.57 16.74
CA TRP A 212 -1.81 8.11 15.71
C TRP A 212 -0.38 8.62 15.98
N PRO A 213 0.65 7.80 15.75
CA PRO A 213 2.04 8.26 15.85
C PRO A 213 2.33 9.42 14.89
N GLU A 214 3.00 10.47 15.38
CA GLU A 214 3.30 11.67 14.58
C GLU A 214 4.17 11.37 13.36
N GLN A 215 5.04 10.35 13.44
CA GLN A 215 5.85 9.89 12.32
C GLN A 215 4.97 9.41 11.15
N VAL A 216 3.90 8.66 11.44
CA VAL A 216 2.97 8.17 10.41
C VAL A 216 2.20 9.33 9.79
N LYS A 217 1.68 10.24 10.62
CA LYS A 217 0.98 11.43 10.13
C LYS A 217 1.90 12.29 9.25
N THR A 218 3.14 12.51 9.67
CA THR A 218 4.14 13.26 8.89
C THR A 218 4.43 12.61 7.54
N MET A 219 4.61 11.27 7.50
CA MET A 219 4.77 10.55 6.22
C MET A 219 3.56 10.76 5.30
N GLN A 220 2.34 10.70 5.83
CA GLN A 220 1.11 10.95 5.06
C GLN A 220 1.01 12.41 4.57
N ARG A 221 1.34 13.40 5.40
CA ARG A 221 1.35 14.83 5.01
C ARG A 221 2.33 15.07 3.86
N ASN A 222 3.53 14.53 3.98
CA ASN A 222 4.56 14.66 2.94
C ASN A 222 4.15 13.94 1.65
N TRP A 223 3.53 12.77 1.78
CA TRP A 223 3.04 11.99 0.65
C TRP A 223 1.90 12.70 -0.12
N ILE A 224 0.94 13.29 0.59
CA ILE A 224 -0.15 14.06 -0.04
C ILE A 224 0.40 15.35 -0.66
N GLY A 225 1.38 15.99 -0.02
CA GLY A 225 2.17 17.06 -0.63
C GLY A 225 1.38 18.32 -1.00
N ARG A 226 0.34 18.67 -0.23
CA ARG A 226 -0.46 19.88 -0.49
C ARG A 226 0.42 21.12 -0.48
N SER A 227 0.41 21.85 -1.59
CA SER A 227 1.15 23.09 -1.73
C SER A 227 0.23 24.22 -2.18
N LYS A 228 0.54 25.44 -1.72
CA LYS A 228 -0.10 26.67 -2.17
C LYS A 228 0.94 27.48 -2.93
N GLY A 229 0.54 28.02 -4.07
CA GLY A 229 1.43 28.71 -4.99
C GLY A 229 0.67 29.61 -5.93
N ALA A 230 1.37 30.07 -6.97
CA ALA A 230 0.79 30.83 -8.05
C ALA A 230 1.05 30.13 -9.38
N GLU A 231 0.07 30.19 -10.27
CA GLU A 231 0.27 29.94 -11.68
C GLU A 231 0.70 31.24 -12.36
N VAL A 232 1.78 31.18 -13.13
CA VAL A 232 2.33 32.33 -13.86
C VAL A 232 2.38 31.97 -15.34
N SER A 233 1.89 32.85 -16.19
CA SER A 233 1.95 32.70 -17.65
C SER A 233 3.10 33.53 -18.22
N PHE A 234 4.05 32.88 -18.89
CA PHE A 234 5.12 33.53 -19.62
C PHE A 234 4.83 33.51 -21.12
N LYS A 235 4.99 34.64 -21.81
CA LYS A 235 4.88 34.66 -23.27
C LYS A 235 6.15 34.16 -23.91
N VAL A 236 6.02 33.18 -24.79
CA VAL A 236 7.11 32.59 -25.58
C VAL A 236 6.86 32.83 -27.05
N ASP A 237 7.82 33.46 -27.72
CA ASP A 237 7.75 33.75 -29.15
C ASP A 237 7.54 32.47 -29.97
N ASN A 238 6.63 32.53 -30.94
CA ASN A 238 6.28 31.41 -31.83
C ASN A 238 5.70 30.16 -31.11
N TYR A 239 5.25 30.30 -29.86
CA TYR A 239 4.56 29.25 -29.11
C TYR A 239 3.26 29.74 -28.46
N GLY A 240 3.30 30.92 -27.83
CA GLY A 240 2.19 31.48 -27.06
C GLY A 240 2.50 31.46 -25.56
N ASP A 241 1.48 31.20 -24.76
CA ASP A 241 1.58 31.24 -23.30
C ASP A 241 2.14 29.91 -22.74
N LEU A 242 3.21 30.00 -21.96
CA LEU A 242 3.79 28.92 -21.17
C LEU A 242 3.41 29.10 -19.70
N GLN A 243 2.49 28.27 -19.23
CA GLN A 243 2.02 28.28 -17.84
C GLN A 243 2.98 27.47 -16.96
N VAL A 244 3.39 28.07 -15.83
CA VAL A 244 4.20 27.42 -14.80
C VAL A 244 3.53 27.54 -13.45
N PHE A 245 3.80 26.58 -12.56
CA PHE A 245 3.39 26.65 -11.17
C PHE A 245 4.61 26.84 -10.26
N THR A 246 4.51 27.72 -9.26
CA THR A 246 5.55 27.89 -8.24
C THR A 246 4.94 28.12 -6.86
N THR A 247 5.52 27.49 -5.84
CA THR A 247 5.21 27.74 -4.42
C THR A 247 5.94 28.97 -3.87
N ARG A 248 6.83 29.58 -4.67
CA ARG A 248 7.64 30.76 -4.33
C ARG A 248 7.40 31.90 -5.33
N PRO A 249 6.18 32.46 -5.42
CA PRO A 249 5.91 33.59 -6.31
C PRO A 249 6.69 34.85 -5.92
N ASP A 250 7.14 34.95 -4.66
CA ASP A 250 7.99 36.03 -4.16
C ASP A 250 9.34 36.13 -4.90
N THR A 251 9.83 35.03 -5.48
CA THR A 251 11.10 35.00 -6.21
C THR A 251 10.93 35.23 -7.72
N LEU A 252 9.75 35.64 -8.18
CA LEU A 252 9.45 35.76 -9.62
C LEU A 252 10.40 36.71 -10.37
N MET A 253 10.82 37.82 -9.74
CA MET A 253 11.74 38.78 -10.36
C MET A 253 13.16 38.25 -10.54
N GLY A 254 13.50 37.11 -9.92
CA GLY A 254 14.79 36.44 -10.04
C GLY A 254 14.84 35.31 -11.08
N VAL A 255 13.76 35.11 -11.84
CA VAL A 255 13.72 34.07 -12.88
C VAL A 255 14.70 34.41 -14.01
N THR A 256 15.70 33.54 -14.21
CA THR A 256 16.72 33.68 -15.26
C THR A 256 16.49 32.77 -16.46
N TYR A 257 15.77 31.66 -16.27
CA TYR A 257 15.35 30.73 -17.31
C TYR A 257 14.11 29.94 -16.87
N LEU A 258 13.47 29.28 -17.83
CA LEU A 258 12.37 28.33 -17.60
C LEU A 258 12.83 26.94 -18.02
N ALA A 259 12.44 25.92 -17.27
CA ALA A 259 12.66 24.52 -17.62
C ALA A 259 11.31 23.85 -17.94
N VAL A 260 11.27 23.06 -19.01
CA VAL A 260 10.10 22.28 -19.41
C VAL A 260 10.45 20.80 -19.44
N ALA A 261 9.47 19.93 -19.18
CA ALA A 261 9.67 18.49 -19.30
C ALA A 261 10.02 18.11 -20.75
N ALA A 262 10.82 17.06 -20.94
CA ALA A 262 11.22 16.57 -22.26
C ALA A 262 10.01 16.23 -23.16
N GLN A 263 8.89 15.82 -22.56
CA GLN A 263 7.65 15.50 -23.26
C GLN A 263 6.69 16.70 -23.41
N HIS A 264 7.07 17.89 -22.94
CA HIS A 264 6.24 19.09 -23.06
C HIS A 264 6.11 19.52 -24.54
N PRO A 265 4.94 20.00 -25.01
CA PRO A 265 4.76 20.37 -26.42
C PRO A 265 5.78 21.38 -26.95
N LEU A 266 6.22 22.34 -26.11
CA LEU A 266 7.29 23.29 -26.47
C LEU A 266 8.63 22.58 -26.78
N ALA A 267 9.01 21.58 -25.97
CA ALA A 267 10.25 20.84 -26.16
C ALA A 267 10.19 19.98 -27.44
N LEU A 268 9.05 19.32 -27.68
CA LEU A 268 8.82 18.53 -28.89
C LEU A 268 8.90 19.39 -30.15
N LYS A 269 8.30 20.59 -30.14
CA LYS A 269 8.38 21.54 -31.25
C LYS A 269 9.83 22.01 -31.50
N ALA A 270 10.60 22.27 -30.45
CA ALA A 270 12.01 22.64 -30.59
C ALA A 270 12.85 21.50 -31.21
N ALA A 271 12.55 20.25 -30.85
CA ALA A 271 13.23 19.06 -31.37
C ALA A 271 13.05 18.84 -32.87
N GLU A 272 11.97 19.35 -33.48
CA GLU A 272 11.76 19.29 -34.95
C GLU A 272 12.87 20.02 -35.72
N THR A 273 13.50 21.02 -35.07
CA THR A 273 14.51 21.88 -35.68
C THR A 273 15.93 21.68 -35.13
N SER A 274 16.09 20.84 -34.10
CA SER A 274 17.39 20.58 -33.46
C SER A 274 17.58 19.10 -33.14
N ALA A 275 18.56 18.49 -33.83
CA ALA A 275 18.93 17.09 -33.60
C ALA A 275 19.47 16.83 -32.19
N GLU A 276 20.13 17.82 -31.57
CA GLU A 276 20.63 17.71 -30.20
C GLU A 276 19.48 17.64 -29.19
N ILE A 277 18.45 18.48 -29.36
CA ILE A 277 17.26 18.46 -28.50
C ILE A 277 16.49 17.16 -28.69
N ALA A 278 16.36 16.67 -29.93
CA ALA A 278 15.71 15.40 -30.22
C ALA A 278 16.42 14.22 -29.53
N ALA A 279 17.76 14.17 -29.58
CA ALA A 279 18.55 13.16 -28.88
C ALA A 279 18.37 13.25 -27.36
N PHE A 280 18.42 14.46 -26.79
CA PHE A 280 18.22 14.67 -25.35
C PHE A 280 16.83 14.24 -24.86
N ILE A 281 15.78 14.50 -25.64
CA ILE A 281 14.41 14.04 -25.31
C ILE A 281 14.34 12.52 -25.33
N ASP A 282 15.00 11.86 -26.27
CA ASP A 282 15.02 10.39 -26.34
C ASP A 282 15.77 9.78 -25.15
N ASP A 283 16.91 10.37 -24.77
CA ASP A 283 17.64 9.99 -23.57
C ASP A 283 16.78 10.13 -22.31
N CYS A 284 15.96 11.18 -22.21
CA CYS A 284 15.06 11.40 -21.08
C CYS A 284 13.94 10.33 -20.95
N LYS A 285 13.53 9.67 -22.04
CA LYS A 285 12.57 8.54 -21.96
C LYS A 285 13.14 7.37 -21.16
N ASN A 286 14.47 7.26 -21.11
CA ASN A 286 15.19 6.21 -20.42
C ASN A 286 15.55 6.58 -18.96
N VAL A 287 15.18 7.78 -18.48
CA VAL A 287 15.48 8.26 -17.12
C VAL A 287 14.42 7.80 -16.10
N LYS A 288 14.88 7.38 -14.92
CA LYS A 288 14.12 6.73 -13.85
C LYS A 288 13.07 7.65 -13.19
N VAL A 289 11.91 7.10 -12.83
CA VAL A 289 10.77 7.84 -12.22
C VAL A 289 10.88 7.94 -10.69
N ALA A 290 11.62 7.06 -10.02
CA ALA A 290 11.66 7.07 -8.56
C ALA A 290 12.23 8.40 -8.06
N GLU A 291 11.46 9.13 -7.26
CA GLU A 291 11.82 10.40 -6.63
C GLU A 291 13.17 10.30 -5.89
N ALA A 292 13.45 9.13 -5.30
CA ALA A 292 14.71 8.78 -4.64
C ALA A 292 15.95 8.88 -5.55
N THR A 293 15.78 8.75 -6.86
CA THR A 293 16.90 8.83 -7.83
C THR A 293 17.41 10.26 -8.02
N TRP A 294 16.66 11.28 -7.59
CA TRP A 294 17.05 12.69 -7.71
C TRP A 294 17.90 13.20 -6.53
N LEU A 295 18.07 12.40 -5.47
CA LEU A 295 18.87 12.75 -4.29
C LEU A 295 20.27 12.09 -4.22
N PRO A 296 21.17 12.18 -5.23
CA PRO A 296 22.57 11.89 -5.02
C PRO A 296 23.38 13.20 -4.94
N TRP A 297 23.04 14.09 -4.01
CA TRP A 297 24.04 15.04 -3.50
C TRP A 297 24.38 14.72 -2.06
N LYS A 298 25.32 13.78 -1.93
CA LYS A 298 26.03 13.46 -0.69
C LYS A 298 26.47 14.78 -0.03
N ARG A 299 25.87 15.11 1.12
CA ARG A 299 26.58 15.92 2.12
C ARG A 299 27.81 15.13 2.52
N LYS A 300 28.96 15.46 1.92
CA LYS A 300 30.25 15.17 2.53
C LYS A 300 30.27 15.96 3.83
N ALA A 301 29.90 15.31 4.93
CA ALA A 301 30.36 15.70 6.23
C ALA A 301 31.86 15.37 6.27
N SER A 302 32.68 16.38 6.02
CA SER A 302 34.06 16.38 6.49
C SER A 302 34.01 16.40 8.02
N ILE A 303 34.86 15.60 8.66
CA ILE A 303 35.19 15.70 10.09
C ILE A 303 35.64 17.13 10.40
#